data_AF-A0A3P5WU20-F1
#
_entry.id   AF-A0A3P5WU20-F1
#
_cell.length_a   1.000
_cell.length_b   1.000
_cell.length_c   1.000
_cell.angle_alpha   90.00
_cell.angle_beta   90.00
_cell.angle_gamma   90.00
#
_symmetry.space_group_name_H-M   'P 1'
#
loop_
_entity.id
_entity.type
_entity.pdbx_description
1 polymer ?
#
loop_
_entity_poly.entity_id
_entity_poly.type
_entity_poly.pdbx_seq_one_letter_code
_entity_poly.pdbx_strand_id
1 'polypeptide(L)'
;MTGQHQESEPDPGPDPWEEFDGLGPAAPDRVPGQPGGEPHGFGFRTGVRSRSVALGFAIYTLALGTALVLTGFIFFAAMGQWWLAGLMVLIEATFVFFFTRLARQARRRRRS
;
A
#
# COMPACT_ATOMS: atom_id res chain seq x y z
N MET A 1 -55.08 -7.75 35.48
CA MET A 1 -54.30 -8.41 34.42
C MET A 1 -53.23 -7.45 33.96
N THR A 2 -51.99 -7.63 34.42
CA THR A 2 -50.77 -7.05 33.82
C THR A 2 -49.61 -7.91 34.31
N GLY A 3 -49.39 -9.04 33.65
CA GLY A 3 -48.20 -9.85 33.83
C GLY A 3 -47.01 -9.14 33.19
N GLN A 4 -46.00 -8.85 33.99
CA GLN A 4 -44.70 -8.39 33.51
C GLN A 4 -44.07 -9.55 32.74
N HIS A 5 -43.90 -9.40 31.43
CA HIS A 5 -43.09 -10.33 30.63
C HIS A 5 -41.62 -10.06 30.96
N GLN A 6 -41.04 -10.91 31.80
CA GLN A 6 -39.61 -10.94 32.03
C GLN A 6 -38.98 -11.70 30.87
N GLU A 7 -38.52 -10.97 29.85
CA GLU A 7 -37.68 -11.51 28.79
C GLU A 7 -36.37 -11.96 29.42
N SER A 8 -36.22 -13.26 29.62
CA SER A 8 -34.95 -13.87 29.99
C SER A 8 -34.00 -13.75 28.80
N GLU A 9 -33.04 -12.84 28.90
CA GLU A 9 -31.91 -12.73 27.98
C GLU A 9 -31.24 -14.10 27.83
N PRO A 10 -30.95 -14.57 26.60
CA PRO A 10 -30.23 -15.83 26.43
C PRO A 10 -28.82 -15.63 26.96
N ASP A 11 -28.41 -16.50 27.88
CA ASP A 11 -27.03 -16.60 28.37
C ASP A 11 -26.09 -16.69 27.16
N PRO A 12 -25.25 -15.66 26.89
CA PRO A 12 -24.28 -15.74 25.82
C PRO A 12 -23.31 -16.85 26.23
N GLY A 13 -23.38 -17.97 25.51
CA GLY A 13 -22.54 -19.12 25.79
C GLY A 13 -21.05 -18.74 25.89
N PRO A 14 -20.23 -19.61 26.50
CA PRO A 14 -18.83 -19.30 26.82
C PRO A 14 -18.11 -18.68 25.61
N ASP A 15 -17.48 -17.54 25.85
CA ASP A 15 -16.83 -16.75 24.80
C ASP A 15 -15.74 -17.61 24.12
N PRO A 16 -15.89 -17.94 22.83
CA PRO A 16 -14.94 -18.81 22.13
C PRO A 16 -13.53 -18.21 22.04
N TRP A 17 -13.36 -16.93 22.40
CA TRP A 17 -12.07 -16.24 22.37
C TRP A 17 -11.32 -16.28 23.71
N GLU A 18 -11.94 -16.68 24.82
CA GLU A 18 -11.24 -16.81 26.11
C GLU A 18 -10.08 -17.81 26.06
N GLU A 19 -10.22 -18.88 25.26
CA GLU A 19 -9.15 -19.87 25.08
C GLU A 19 -7.93 -19.27 24.35
N PHE A 20 -8.17 -18.33 23.43
CA PHE A 20 -7.09 -17.67 22.67
C PHE A 20 -6.36 -16.62 23.48
N ASP A 21 -7.06 -15.87 24.33
CA ASP A 21 -6.45 -14.84 25.19
C ASP A 21 -5.51 -15.46 26.26
N GLY A 22 -5.75 -16.71 26.64
CA GLY A 22 -4.87 -17.50 27.50
C GLY A 22 -3.63 -18.06 26.80
N LEU A 23 -3.57 -18.03 25.47
CA LEU A 23 -2.39 -18.51 24.73
C LEU A 23 -1.26 -17.48 24.85
N GLY A 24 -0.28 -17.79 25.70
CA GLY A 24 0.99 -17.08 25.69
C GLY A 24 1.68 -17.16 24.31
N PRO A 25 2.62 -16.25 24.01
CA PRO A 25 3.29 -16.21 22.70
C PRO A 25 3.84 -17.59 22.33
N ALA A 26 3.49 -18.08 21.13
CA ALA A 26 3.75 -19.45 20.66
C ALA A 26 5.24 -19.84 20.59
N ALA A 27 6.15 -18.87 20.69
CA ALA A 27 7.58 -19.11 20.78
C ALA A 27 8.26 -18.06 21.69
N PRO A 28 9.32 -18.43 22.43
CA PRO A 28 10.18 -17.45 23.05
C PRO A 28 10.73 -16.49 21.98
N ASP A 29 10.54 -15.19 22.19
CA ASP A 29 11.04 -14.13 21.29
C ASP A 29 12.59 -14.12 21.19
N ARG A 30 13.28 -14.96 21.97
CA ARG A 30 14.74 -15.07 22.07
C ARG A 30 15.18 -16.51 21.95
N VAL A 31 15.94 -16.82 20.91
CA VAL A 31 16.67 -18.08 20.78
C VAL A 31 17.79 -18.09 21.84
N PRO A 32 17.85 -19.09 22.73
CA PRO A 32 18.91 -19.18 23.74
C PRO A 32 20.29 -19.30 23.07
N GLY A 33 21.23 -18.41 23.41
CA GLY A 33 22.62 -18.46 22.93
C GLY A 33 23.04 -17.39 21.92
N GLN A 34 22.13 -16.51 21.47
CA GLN A 34 22.48 -15.40 20.60
C GLN A 34 22.81 -14.14 21.44
N PRO A 35 24.07 -13.64 21.48
CA PRO A 35 24.36 -12.34 22.05
C PRO A 35 23.63 -11.28 21.21
N GLY A 36 22.91 -10.37 21.87
CA GLY A 36 22.02 -9.39 21.24
C GLY A 36 22.65 -8.68 20.04
N GLY A 37 22.34 -9.18 18.84
CA GLY A 37 22.52 -8.52 17.56
C GLY A 37 21.15 -8.16 17.02
N GLU A 38 21.09 -7.11 16.20
CA GLU A 38 19.89 -6.46 15.66
C GLU A 38 18.66 -7.38 15.54
N PRO A 39 17.46 -6.87 15.90
CA PRO A 39 16.25 -7.66 15.77
C PRO A 39 16.20 -8.21 14.36
N HIS A 40 16.19 -9.53 14.24
CA HIS A 40 15.68 -10.19 13.05
C HIS A 40 14.15 -9.98 13.09
N GLY A 41 13.72 -8.73 13.01
CA GLY A 41 12.34 -8.37 12.79
C GLY A 41 11.84 -9.11 11.55
N PHE A 42 10.52 -9.37 11.51
CA PHE A 42 9.81 -10.04 10.42
C PHE A 42 10.63 -10.07 9.15
N GLY A 43 11.15 -11.25 8.81
CA GLY A 43 12.13 -11.53 7.75
C GLY A 43 11.63 -11.18 6.35
N PHE A 44 11.25 -9.94 6.13
CA PHE A 44 11.25 -9.30 4.84
C PHE A 44 12.70 -9.05 4.50
N ARG A 45 13.36 -10.10 4.01
CA ARG A 45 14.36 -9.94 2.96
C ARG A 45 13.67 -9.37 1.71
N THR A 46 13.04 -8.20 1.80
CA THR A 46 12.52 -7.45 0.65
C THR A 46 13.66 -6.96 -0.26
N GLY A 47 14.92 -7.25 0.08
CA GLY A 47 16.06 -7.13 -0.83
C GLY A 47 16.05 -8.10 -2.02
N VAL A 48 15.21 -9.15 -2.03
CA VAL A 48 15.18 -10.12 -3.14
C VAL A 48 13.99 -9.79 -4.07
N ARG A 49 14.28 -9.29 -5.30
CA ARG A 49 13.36 -8.85 -6.38
C ARG A 49 12.51 -7.58 -6.19
N SER A 50 12.34 -7.00 -4.99
CA SER A 50 11.52 -5.78 -4.79
C SER A 50 11.90 -4.63 -5.73
N ARG A 51 13.20 -4.46 -6.02
CA ARG A 51 13.65 -3.42 -6.93
C ARG A 51 13.09 -3.57 -8.35
N SER A 52 13.00 -4.79 -8.86
CA SER A 52 12.46 -5.07 -10.20
C SER A 52 10.94 -4.92 -10.22
N VAL A 53 10.26 -5.31 -9.13
CA VAL A 53 8.81 -5.10 -8.98
C VAL A 53 8.48 -3.62 -8.88
N ALA A 54 9.22 -2.85 -8.07
CA ALA A 54 9.06 -1.42 -7.94
C ALA A 54 9.34 -0.69 -9.27
N LEU A 55 10.36 -1.13 -10.02
CA LEU A 55 10.63 -0.61 -11.36
C LEU A 55 9.49 -0.95 -12.34
N GLY A 56 9.01 -2.20 -12.32
CA GLY A 56 7.90 -2.65 -13.16
C GLY A 56 6.61 -1.88 -12.87
N PHE A 57 6.28 -1.71 -11.59
CA PHE A 57 5.16 -0.88 -11.15
C PHE A 57 5.32 0.56 -11.61
N ALA A 58 6.51 1.16 -11.43
CA ALA A 58 6.77 2.51 -11.86
C ALA A 58 6.60 2.68 -13.38
N ILE A 59 7.11 1.75 -14.19
CA ILE A 59 6.92 1.74 -15.65
C ILE A 59 5.44 1.55 -16.01
N TYR A 60 4.74 0.63 -15.35
CA TYR A 60 3.32 0.37 -15.58
C TYR A 60 2.47 1.60 -15.29
N THR A 61 2.64 2.23 -14.13
CA THR A 61 1.91 3.45 -13.77
C THR A 61 2.27 4.60 -14.71
N LEU A 62 3.54 4.68 -15.17
CA LEU A 62 3.94 5.66 -16.17
C LEU A 62 3.18 5.47 -17.48
N ALA A 63 3.22 4.25 -18.04
CA ALA A 63 2.55 3.94 -19.29
C ALA A 63 1.03 4.11 -19.19
N LEU A 64 0.42 3.65 -18.10
CA LEU A 64 -1.01 3.79 -17.85
C LEU A 64 -1.41 5.26 -17.73
N GLY A 65 -0.68 6.04 -16.93
CA GLY A 65 -0.91 7.47 -16.76
C GLY A 65 -0.84 8.22 -18.10
N THR A 66 0.23 8.01 -18.86
CA THR A 66 0.39 8.63 -20.19
C THR A 66 -0.74 8.24 -21.14
N ALA A 67 -1.18 6.97 -21.15
CA ALA A 67 -2.30 6.54 -21.99
C ALA A 67 -3.62 7.25 -21.61
N LEU A 68 -3.90 7.42 -20.32
CA LEU A 68 -5.08 8.15 -19.86
C LEU A 68 -5.02 9.62 -20.27
N VAL A 69 -3.88 10.28 -20.05
CA VAL A 69 -3.73 11.70 -20.40
C VAL A 69 -3.83 11.91 -21.91
N LEU A 70 -3.20 11.04 -22.71
CA LEU A 70 -3.29 11.11 -24.16
C LEU A 70 -4.72 10.92 -24.66
N THR A 71 -5.45 9.95 -24.09
CA THR A 71 -6.87 9.71 -24.42
C THR A 71 -7.72 10.95 -24.09
N GLY A 72 -7.57 11.51 -22.90
CA GLY A 72 -8.26 12.74 -22.50
C GLY A 72 -7.89 13.93 -23.38
N PHE A 73 -6.60 14.08 -23.71
CA PHE A 73 -6.11 15.14 -24.59
C PHE A 73 -6.76 15.09 -25.97
N ILE A 74 -6.77 13.92 -26.62
CA ILE A 74 -7.39 13.73 -27.92
C ILE A 74 -8.89 14.03 -27.85
N PHE A 75 -9.57 13.53 -26.82
CA PHE A 75 -11.01 13.76 -26.63
C PHE A 75 -11.34 15.26 -26.46
N PHE A 76 -10.63 15.97 -25.59
CA PHE A 76 -10.87 17.40 -25.36
C PHE A 76 -10.45 18.27 -26.55
N ALA A 77 -9.36 17.91 -27.24
CA ALA A 77 -8.94 18.59 -28.46
C ALA A 77 -9.98 18.42 -29.57
N ALA A 78 -10.54 17.22 -29.74
CA ALA A 78 -11.61 16.94 -30.70
C ALA A 78 -12.90 17.73 -30.36
N MET A 79 -13.19 17.92 -29.08
CA MET A 79 -14.30 18.75 -28.59
C MET A 79 -14.02 20.27 -28.68
N GLY A 80 -12.85 20.69 -29.18
CA GLY A 80 -12.45 22.10 -29.27
C GLY A 80 -12.15 22.76 -27.91
N GLN A 81 -12.06 21.98 -26.84
CA GLN A 81 -11.83 22.47 -25.48
C GLN A 81 -10.35 22.57 -25.17
N TRP A 82 -9.70 23.57 -25.78
CA TRP A 82 -8.25 23.78 -25.67
C TRP A 82 -7.74 24.01 -24.24
N TRP A 83 -8.55 24.60 -23.36
CA TRP A 83 -8.17 24.77 -21.95
C TRP A 83 -8.01 23.43 -21.23
N LEU A 84 -8.95 22.50 -21.43
CA LEU A 84 -8.85 21.16 -20.85
C LEU A 84 -7.74 20.34 -21.50
N ALA A 85 -7.55 20.48 -22.82
CA ALA A 85 -6.41 19.87 -23.51
C ALA A 85 -5.07 20.40 -22.95
N GLY A 86 -4.94 21.71 -22.73
CA GLY A 86 -3.78 22.30 -22.08
C GLY A 86 -3.58 21.78 -20.65
N LEU A 87 -4.66 21.64 -19.88
CA LEU A 87 -4.61 21.03 -18.55
C LEU A 87 -4.11 19.58 -18.58
N MET A 88 -4.54 18.78 -19.56
CA MET A 88 -4.03 17.42 -19.76
C MET A 88 -2.51 17.43 -19.96
N VAL A 89 -1.99 18.32 -20.82
CA VAL A 89 -0.54 18.45 -21.04
C VAL A 89 0.19 18.86 -19.74
N LEU A 90 -0.39 19.77 -18.96
CA LEU A 90 0.18 20.20 -17.68
C LEU A 90 0.24 19.04 -16.67
N ILE A 91 -0.80 18.21 -16.63
CA ILE A 91 -0.85 17.01 -15.79
C ILE A 91 0.25 16.03 -16.22
N GLU A 92 0.39 15.72 -17.51
CA GLU A 92 1.45 14.84 -18.01
C GLU A 92 2.84 15.38 -17.66
N ALA A 93 3.08 16.68 -17.89
CA ALA A 93 4.36 17.31 -17.60
C ALA A 93 4.72 17.21 -16.11
N THR A 94 3.72 17.44 -15.24
CA THR A 94 3.87 17.31 -13.79
C THR A 94 4.22 15.86 -13.42
N PHE A 95 3.51 14.91 -14.00
CA PHE A 95 3.70 13.48 -13.76
C PHE A 95 5.12 13.02 -14.16
N VAL A 96 5.55 13.35 -15.38
CA VAL A 96 6.90 13.09 -15.89
C VAL A 96 7.98 13.77 -15.03
N PHE A 97 7.74 14.99 -14.55
CA PHE A 97 8.66 15.71 -13.68
C PHE A 97 8.89 14.98 -12.35
N PHE A 98 7.80 14.59 -11.66
CA PHE A 98 7.90 13.83 -10.41
C PHE A 98 8.59 12.48 -10.61
N PHE A 99 8.26 11.77 -11.69
CA PHE A 99 8.87 10.49 -12.02
C PHE A 99 10.38 10.64 -12.29
N THR A 100 10.77 11.67 -13.04
CA THR A 100 12.18 11.99 -13.30
C THR A 100 12.93 12.34 -12.02
N ARG A 101 12.30 13.09 -11.11
CA ARG A 101 12.86 13.44 -9.80
C ARG A 101 13.09 12.19 -8.94
N LEU A 102 12.11 11.29 -8.88
CA LEU A 102 12.21 10.01 -8.18
C LEU A 102 13.35 9.15 -8.77
N ALA A 103 13.42 9.04 -10.09
CA ALA A 103 14.47 8.30 -10.78
C ALA A 103 15.87 8.90 -10.54
N ARG A 104 16.00 10.22 -10.41
CA ARG A 104 17.26 10.87 -10.02
C ARG A 104 17.62 10.57 -8.56
N GLN A 105 16.66 10.61 -7.65
CA GLN A 105 16.87 10.30 -6.24
C GLN A 105 17.29 8.85 -6.01
N ALA A 106 16.66 7.90 -6.72
CA ALA A 106 17.01 6.48 -6.68
C ALA A 106 18.43 6.19 -7.20
N ARG A 107 18.94 7.00 -8.14
CA ARG A 107 20.32 6.90 -8.65
C ARG A 107 21.35 7.43 -7.66
N ARG A 108 21.06 8.54 -6.96
CA ARG A 108 21.99 9.12 -5.96
C ARG A 108 22.23 8.20 -4.76
N ARG A 109 21.21 7.45 -4.31
CA ARG A 109 21.34 6.45 -3.22
C ARG A 109 22.24 5.25 -3.54
N ARG A 110 22.65 5.04 -4.80
CA ARG A 110 23.56 3.95 -5.18
C ARG A 110 25.05 4.30 -5.07
N ARG A 111 25.39 5.55 -4.71
CA ARG A 111 26.77 6.06 -4.69
C ARG A 111 27.33 6.33 -3.28
N SER A 112 26.53 6.11 -2.23
CA SER A 112 26.94 6.11 -0.82
C SER A 112 27.02 4.67 -0.34
#